data_AF-A0A376VR82-F1
#
_entry.id   AF-A0A376VR82-F1
#
_cell.length_a   1.000
_cell.length_b   1.000
_cell.length_c   1.000
_cell.angle_alpha   90.00
_cell.angle_beta   90.00
_cell.angle_gamma   90.00
#
_symmetry.space_group_name_H-M   'P 1'
#
loop_
_entity.id
_entity.type
_entity.pdbx_description
1 polymer ?
#
loop_
_entity_poly.entity_id
_entity_poly.type
_entity_poly.pdbx_seq_one_letter_code
_entity_poly.pdbx_strand_id
1 'polypeptide(L)'
;MAKRTNSYRSRSLGTERPSGRLCRAITPGVRLAANGTFPPLAHKAWRNLCLPQRQWISLLYPQLRENKPYNPTWAIRALVQYDQHLWKNISAKNDCQRMAFTLSAYNGGQGWVNRDKKLAASKGLDATSWFGHVERVNAGRSATNWRENRRYPKMILYQHAARYLLWGQASCLH
;
A
#
# COMPACT_ATOMS: atom_id res chain seq x y z
N MET A 1 14.96 -19.91 -45.20
CA MET A 1 15.46 -19.14 -44.04
C MET A 1 14.53 -17.97 -43.78
N ALA A 2 13.66 -18.07 -42.78
CA ALA A 2 12.65 -17.04 -42.48
C ALA A 2 13.23 -15.98 -41.52
N LYS A 3 13.37 -14.74 -42.00
CA LYS A 3 13.71 -13.57 -41.18
C LYS A 3 12.51 -13.24 -40.28
N ARG A 4 12.60 -13.55 -38.98
CA ARG A 4 11.65 -13.07 -37.97
C ARG A 4 11.95 -11.59 -37.70
N THR A 5 11.07 -10.72 -38.15
CA THR A 5 11.04 -9.32 -37.74
C THR A 5 10.56 -9.25 -36.28
N ASN A 6 11.44 -8.78 -35.40
CA ASN A 6 11.16 -8.58 -33.99
C ASN A 6 10.36 -7.28 -33.82
N SER A 7 9.04 -7.39 -33.75
CA SER A 7 8.16 -6.26 -33.41
C SER A 7 8.31 -5.96 -31.92
N TYR A 8 9.11 -4.94 -31.61
CA TYR A 8 9.22 -4.35 -30.28
C TYR A 8 7.90 -3.64 -29.96
N ARG A 9 6.95 -4.37 -29.38
CA ARG A 9 5.68 -3.80 -28.89
C ARG A 9 6.01 -2.87 -27.73
N SER A 10 5.87 -1.57 -27.97
CA SER A 10 5.93 -0.51 -26.97
C SER A 10 5.00 -0.86 -25.80
N ARG A 11 5.59 -1.23 -24.65
CA ARG A 11 4.85 -1.18 -23.39
C ARG A 11 4.80 0.29 -22.98
N SER A 12 3.63 0.90 -23.14
CA SER A 12 3.29 2.08 -22.36
C SER A 12 3.64 1.82 -20.90
N LEU A 13 4.35 2.75 -20.26
CA LEU A 13 4.59 2.77 -18.83
C LEU A 13 3.25 2.96 -18.13
N GLY A 14 2.50 1.86 -17.96
CA GLY A 14 1.28 1.85 -17.17
C GLY A 14 1.61 2.28 -15.74
N THR A 15 0.79 3.19 -15.19
CA THR A 15 0.83 3.60 -13.78
C THR A 15 0.45 2.47 -12.82
N GLU A 16 -0.07 1.35 -13.34
CA GLU A 16 -0.52 0.21 -12.56
C GLU A 16 0.57 -0.85 -12.35
N ARG A 17 0.67 -1.30 -11.09
CA ARG A 17 1.66 -2.25 -10.59
C ARG A 17 1.47 -3.68 -11.14
N PRO A 18 2.55 -4.45 -11.37
CA PRO A 18 2.48 -5.92 -11.51
C PRO A 18 2.05 -6.59 -10.19
N SER A 19 0.94 -7.32 -10.22
CA SER A 19 0.40 -8.06 -9.07
C SER A 19 1.28 -9.25 -8.69
N GLY A 20 1.68 -9.36 -7.41
CA GLY A 20 2.14 -10.65 -6.86
C GLY A 20 3.33 -10.62 -5.90
N ARG A 21 3.04 -10.35 -4.62
CA ARG A 21 3.63 -10.91 -3.37
C ARG A 21 3.37 -9.93 -2.22
N LEU A 22 3.00 -10.47 -1.05
CA LEU A 22 2.83 -9.71 0.19
C LEU A 22 4.16 -9.04 0.54
N CYS A 23 4.14 -7.75 0.81
CA CYS A 23 5.32 -7.04 1.28
C CYS A 23 5.09 -6.65 2.74
N ARG A 24 6.03 -7.07 3.60
CA ARG A 24 5.99 -6.81 5.04
C ARG A 24 6.54 -5.42 5.29
N ALA A 25 5.75 -4.54 5.88
CA ALA A 25 6.26 -3.34 6.56
C ALA A 25 5.31 -2.98 7.70
N ILE A 26 5.75 -2.12 8.61
CA ILE A 26 4.93 -1.43 9.60
C ILE A 26 4.97 0.05 9.19
N THR A 27 3.90 0.54 8.60
CA THR A 27 3.66 1.97 8.32
C THR A 27 3.11 2.58 9.60
N PRO A 28 3.70 3.66 10.14
CA PRO A 28 2.99 4.48 11.11
C PRO A 28 1.80 5.13 10.40
N GLY A 29 0.58 4.64 10.64
CA GLY A 29 -0.65 5.07 9.97
C GLY A 29 -1.20 6.40 10.47
N VAL A 30 -0.33 7.37 10.69
CA VAL A 30 -0.72 8.75 10.97
C VAL A 30 -0.64 9.53 9.67
N ARG A 31 -1.72 10.28 9.41
CA ARG A 31 -1.93 11.08 8.20
C ARG A 31 -0.62 11.77 7.86
N LEU A 32 -0.01 11.27 6.77
CA LEU A 32 1.31 11.61 6.24
C LEU A 32 1.78 12.96 6.79
N ALA A 33 2.70 12.92 7.78
CA ALA A 33 3.26 14.10 8.39
C ALA A 33 3.77 15.02 7.27
N ALA A 34 3.07 16.13 7.04
CA ALA A 34 3.39 17.10 6.00
C ALA A 34 4.79 17.75 6.21
N ASN A 35 5.39 17.56 7.40
CA ASN A 35 6.59 18.26 7.85
C ASN A 35 7.82 17.36 8.08
N GLY A 36 7.85 16.14 7.52
CA GLY A 36 9.12 15.41 7.32
C GLY A 36 9.88 14.93 8.56
N THR A 37 9.27 14.97 9.75
CA THR A 37 9.83 14.32 10.95
C THR A 37 9.37 12.84 10.95
N PHE A 38 10.30 11.90 11.17
CA PHE A 38 10.00 10.44 11.26
C PHE A 38 10.29 9.77 12.60
N PRO A 39 9.42 8.85 13.08
CA PRO A 39 9.62 8.17 14.36
C PRO A 39 10.59 6.99 14.26
N PRO A 40 11.21 6.57 15.39
CA PRO A 40 12.34 5.64 15.43
C PRO A 40 12.09 4.22 14.92
N LEU A 41 10.83 3.80 14.70
CA LEU A 41 10.49 2.40 14.38
C LEU A 41 10.42 2.08 12.88
N ALA A 42 10.56 3.07 12.01
CA ALA A 42 10.46 2.84 10.57
C ALA A 42 11.60 1.96 10.01
N HIS A 43 12.77 1.91 10.65
CA HIS A 43 13.94 1.18 10.14
C HIS A 43 13.74 -0.35 10.00
N LYS A 44 12.85 -1.01 10.78
CA LYS A 44 12.58 -2.46 10.62
C LYS A 44 11.59 -2.79 9.52
N ALA A 45 10.77 -1.82 9.11
CA ALA A 45 9.68 -1.98 8.16
C ALA A 45 10.16 -2.14 6.70
N TRP A 46 11.37 -1.69 6.40
CA TRP A 46 11.81 -1.41 5.04
C TRP A 46 12.63 -2.46 4.32
N ARG A 47 13.16 -3.41 5.08
CA ARG A 47 14.03 -4.47 4.57
C ARG A 47 13.32 -5.42 3.59
N ASN A 48 11.99 -5.39 3.54
CA ASN A 48 11.16 -6.39 2.86
C ASN A 48 10.26 -5.82 1.75
N LEU A 49 10.52 -4.62 1.22
CA LEU A 49 9.80 -4.17 0.04
C LEU A 49 10.15 -5.07 -1.15
N CYS A 50 9.15 -5.70 -1.76
CA CYS A 50 9.37 -6.63 -2.84
C CYS A 50 10.05 -5.89 -4.01
N LEU A 51 11.09 -6.51 -4.61
CA LEU A 51 11.92 -5.94 -5.67
C LEU A 51 11.13 -5.13 -6.75
N PRO A 52 9.95 -5.60 -7.22
CA PRO A 52 9.18 -4.86 -8.21
C PRO A 52 8.67 -3.50 -7.73
N GLN A 53 8.25 -3.36 -6.47
CA GLN A 53 7.81 -2.06 -5.95
C GLN A 53 8.97 -1.09 -5.78
N ARG A 54 10.16 -1.58 -5.41
CA ARG A 54 11.36 -0.74 -5.27
C ARG A 54 11.81 -0.19 -6.61
N GLN A 55 11.82 -1.03 -7.65
CA GLN A 55 12.14 -0.58 -9.00
C GLN A 55 11.10 0.42 -9.50
N TRP A 56 9.81 0.10 -9.39
CA TRP A 56 8.72 0.99 -9.81
C TRP A 56 8.79 2.36 -9.12
N ILE A 57 8.99 2.41 -7.80
CA ILE A 57 9.01 3.68 -7.08
C ILE A 57 10.27 4.50 -7.39
N SER A 58 11.41 3.84 -7.61
CA SER A 58 12.67 4.52 -7.98
C SER A 58 12.60 5.12 -9.39
N LEU A 59 11.78 4.55 -10.28
CA LEU A 59 11.56 5.09 -11.63
C LEU A 59 10.62 6.31 -11.62
N LEU A 60 9.65 6.34 -10.71
CA LEU A 60 8.64 7.41 -10.66
C LEU A 60 9.06 8.64 -9.86
N TYR A 61 9.94 8.48 -8.86
CA TYR A 61 10.32 9.55 -7.95
C TYR A 61 11.83 9.82 -8.06
N PRO A 62 12.26 10.94 -8.66
CA PRO A 62 13.68 11.25 -8.87
C PRO A 62 14.51 11.17 -7.59
N GLN A 63 13.95 11.60 -6.45
CA GLN A 63 14.59 11.56 -5.13
C GLN A 63 14.79 10.13 -4.57
N LEU A 64 14.23 9.11 -5.21
CA LEU A 64 14.37 7.70 -4.83
C LEU A 64 15.14 6.88 -5.87
N ARG A 65 15.62 7.51 -6.94
CA ARG A 65 16.21 6.83 -8.11
C ARG A 65 17.36 5.88 -7.79
N GLU A 66 18.13 6.19 -6.75
CA GLU A 66 19.27 5.39 -6.31
C GLU A 66 18.90 4.00 -5.77
N ASN A 67 17.63 3.75 -5.43
CA ASN A 67 17.14 2.48 -4.90
C ASN A 67 18.04 1.89 -3.80
N LYS A 68 18.17 2.63 -2.68
CA LYS A 68 18.99 2.24 -1.52
C LYS A 68 18.12 1.67 -0.38
N PRO A 69 17.56 0.45 -0.49
CA PRO A 69 16.61 -0.09 0.49
C PRO A 69 17.18 -0.28 1.90
N TYR A 70 18.50 -0.38 2.02
CA TYR A 70 19.20 -0.53 3.29
C TYR A 70 19.57 0.82 3.93
N ASN A 71 19.45 1.93 3.19
CA ASN A 71 19.61 3.26 3.73
C ASN A 71 18.29 3.67 4.42
N PRO A 72 18.27 3.93 5.74
CA PRO A 72 17.04 4.20 6.49
C PRO A 72 16.30 5.46 6.01
N THR A 73 17.03 6.47 5.53
CA THR A 73 16.43 7.70 4.98
C THR A 73 15.76 7.45 3.63
N TRP A 74 16.45 6.75 2.72
CA TRP A 74 15.88 6.37 1.42
C TRP A 74 14.64 5.50 1.62
N ALA A 75 14.79 4.51 2.51
CA ALA A 75 13.73 3.63 2.97
C ALA A 75 12.55 4.49 3.37
N ILE A 76 12.56 5.16 4.53
CA ILE A 76 11.41 5.93 5.03
C ILE A 76 10.72 6.81 3.98
N ARG A 77 11.48 7.56 3.17
CA ARG A 77 10.94 8.39 2.09
C ARG A 77 10.11 7.58 1.09
N ALA A 78 10.56 6.41 0.69
CA ALA A 78 9.83 5.58 -0.26
C ALA A 78 8.43 5.13 0.23
N LEU A 79 8.15 5.01 1.54
CA LEU A 79 6.91 4.39 2.09
C LEU A 79 5.92 5.48 2.21
N VAL A 80 6.36 6.63 2.69
CA VAL A 80 5.59 7.87 2.64
C VAL A 80 5.15 8.13 1.19
N GLN A 81 6.07 8.06 0.22
CA GLN A 81 5.73 8.24 -1.19
C GLN A 81 4.78 7.15 -1.71
N TYR A 82 5.00 5.88 -1.32
CA TYR A 82 4.15 4.78 -1.77
C TYR A 82 2.74 4.84 -1.17
N ASP A 83 2.63 5.06 0.13
CA ASP A 83 1.37 5.23 0.84
C ASP A 83 0.63 6.46 0.32
N GLN A 84 1.33 7.56 0.04
CA GLN A 84 0.71 8.74 -0.58
C GLN A 84 0.18 8.44 -1.99
N HIS A 85 0.93 7.68 -2.80
CA HIS A 85 0.46 7.25 -4.10
C HIS A 85 -0.80 6.39 -4.00
N LEU A 86 -0.80 5.38 -3.11
CA LEU A 86 -1.95 4.51 -2.87
C LEU A 86 -3.15 5.31 -2.38
N TRP A 87 -2.95 6.19 -1.39
CA TRP A 87 -3.98 7.09 -0.89
C TRP A 87 -4.64 7.88 -2.00
N LYS A 88 -3.85 8.57 -2.84
CA LYS A 88 -4.38 9.38 -3.96
C LYS A 88 -5.22 8.55 -4.94
N ASN A 89 -4.84 7.29 -5.18
CA ASN A 89 -5.51 6.41 -6.15
C ASN A 89 -6.62 5.53 -5.56
N ILE A 90 -6.94 5.66 -4.28
CA ILE A 90 -7.98 4.90 -3.61
C ILE A 90 -9.10 5.84 -3.15
N SER A 91 -10.32 5.59 -3.63
CA SER A 91 -11.54 6.27 -3.15
C SER A 91 -12.23 5.44 -2.07
N ALA A 92 -12.78 6.09 -1.04
CA ALA A 92 -13.51 5.46 0.05
C ALA A 92 -14.52 6.45 0.66
N LYS A 93 -15.39 5.94 1.54
CA LYS A 93 -16.46 6.71 2.19
C LYS A 93 -15.96 7.91 3.00
N ASN A 94 -14.82 7.75 3.66
CA ASN A 94 -14.15 8.80 4.43
C ASN A 94 -12.66 8.46 4.58
N ASP A 95 -11.90 9.37 5.18
CA ASP A 95 -10.46 9.23 5.39
C ASP A 95 -10.08 8.01 6.21
N CYS A 96 -10.92 7.60 7.16
CA CYS A 96 -10.67 6.41 7.97
C CYS A 96 -10.72 5.13 7.13
N GLN A 97 -11.80 4.96 6.37
CA GLN A 97 -11.96 3.83 5.46
C GLN A 97 -10.86 3.86 4.39
N ARG A 98 -10.53 5.04 3.87
CA ARG A 98 -9.47 5.24 2.88
C ARG A 98 -8.11 4.79 3.40
N MET A 99 -7.77 5.12 4.64
CA MET A 99 -6.49 4.71 5.22
C MET A 99 -6.42 3.19 5.39
N ALA A 100 -7.53 2.55 5.79
CA ALA A 100 -7.58 1.10 5.90
C ALA A 100 -7.39 0.40 4.54
N PHE A 101 -8.01 0.93 3.47
CA PHE A 101 -7.76 0.47 2.10
C PHE A 101 -6.29 0.68 1.68
N THR A 102 -5.71 1.85 1.97
CA THR A 102 -4.31 2.15 1.66
C THR A 102 -3.35 1.17 2.33
N LEU A 103 -3.51 0.93 3.63
CA LEU A 103 -2.67 -0.02 4.38
C LEU A 103 -2.84 -1.46 3.87
N SER A 104 -4.06 -1.85 3.51
CA SER A 104 -4.32 -3.13 2.86
C SER A 104 -3.65 -3.24 1.49
N ALA A 105 -3.72 -2.19 0.68
CA ALA A 105 -3.09 -2.12 -0.64
C ALA A 105 -1.56 -2.10 -0.53
N TYR A 106 -1.01 -1.48 0.52
CA TYR A 106 0.42 -1.48 0.81
C TYR A 106 0.89 -2.91 1.08
N ASN A 107 0.19 -3.62 1.98
CA ASN A 107 0.56 -4.97 2.40
C ASN A 107 0.30 -6.02 1.30
N GLY A 108 -0.86 -5.95 0.64
CA GLY A 108 -1.37 -6.99 -0.26
C GLY A 108 -1.54 -6.59 -1.73
N GLY A 109 -1.33 -5.33 -2.09
CA GLY A 109 -1.46 -4.79 -3.44
C GLY A 109 -2.85 -4.19 -3.75
N GLN A 110 -2.85 -3.02 -4.40
CA GLN A 110 -4.08 -2.30 -4.79
C GLN A 110 -4.98 -3.10 -5.73
N GLY A 111 -4.41 -3.84 -6.69
CA GLY A 111 -5.19 -4.69 -7.59
C GLY A 111 -6.05 -5.71 -6.84
N TRP A 112 -5.56 -6.24 -5.72
CA TRP A 112 -6.35 -7.14 -4.89
C TRP A 112 -7.43 -6.42 -4.07
N VAL A 113 -7.16 -5.20 -3.60
CA VAL A 113 -8.18 -4.35 -2.97
C VAL A 113 -9.32 -4.09 -3.96
N ASN A 114 -9.01 -3.76 -5.22
CA ASN A 114 -10.02 -3.55 -6.25
C ASN A 114 -10.87 -4.80 -6.52
N ARG A 115 -10.26 -5.99 -6.50
CA ARG A 115 -10.99 -7.27 -6.59
C ARG A 115 -11.91 -7.49 -5.39
N ASP A 116 -11.43 -7.21 -4.18
CA ASP A 116 -12.25 -7.33 -2.97
C ASP A 116 -13.42 -6.34 -2.98
N LYS A 117 -13.22 -5.09 -3.44
CA LYS A 117 -14.29 -4.09 -3.58
C LYS A 117 -15.37 -4.57 -4.55
N LYS A 118 -14.98 -5.14 -5.70
CA LYS A 118 -15.92 -5.72 -6.67
C LYS A 118 -16.72 -6.88 -6.05
N LEU A 119 -16.05 -7.78 -5.34
CA LEU A 119 -16.70 -8.91 -4.66
C LEU A 119 -17.61 -8.47 -3.49
N ALA A 120 -17.25 -7.40 -2.79
CA ALA A 120 -18.08 -6.83 -1.74
C ALA A 120 -19.37 -6.25 -2.34
N ALA A 121 -19.26 -5.47 -3.42
CA ALA A 121 -20.41 -4.92 -4.13
C ALA A 121 -21.34 -6.02 -4.65
N SER A 122 -20.79 -7.09 -5.24
CA SER A 122 -21.60 -8.22 -5.74
C SER A 122 -22.31 -9.00 -4.62
N LYS A 123 -21.93 -8.79 -3.36
CA LYS A 123 -22.54 -9.37 -2.16
C LYS A 123 -23.43 -8.39 -1.39
N GLY A 124 -23.73 -7.23 -1.97
CA GLY A 124 -24.55 -6.19 -1.33
C GLY A 124 -23.85 -5.43 -0.20
N LEU A 125 -22.52 -5.53 -0.10
CA LEU A 125 -21.73 -4.76 0.87
C LEU A 125 -21.29 -3.42 0.26
N ASP A 126 -21.12 -2.41 1.10
CA ASP A 126 -20.59 -1.10 0.69
C ASP A 126 -19.11 -1.22 0.28
N ALA A 127 -18.84 -1.13 -1.01
CA ALA A 127 -17.50 -1.19 -1.57
C ALA A 127 -16.63 0.03 -1.21
N THR A 128 -17.22 1.12 -0.71
CA THR A 128 -16.50 2.32 -0.25
C THR A 128 -16.13 2.25 1.24
N SER A 129 -16.61 1.24 1.96
CA SER A 129 -16.29 1.00 3.37
C SER A 129 -15.39 -0.23 3.52
N TRP A 130 -14.33 -0.11 4.30
CA TRP A 130 -13.42 -1.19 4.63
C TRP A 130 -13.97 -2.03 5.80
N PHE A 131 -14.12 -1.41 6.97
CA PHE A 131 -14.51 -2.09 8.20
C PHE A 131 -15.95 -2.58 8.12
N GLY A 132 -16.19 -3.84 8.47
CA GLY A 132 -17.52 -4.45 8.37
C GLY A 132 -18.02 -4.73 6.95
N HIS A 133 -17.28 -4.33 5.91
CA HIS A 133 -17.68 -4.53 4.50
C HIS A 133 -16.57 -5.22 3.71
N VAL A 134 -15.70 -4.48 3.01
CA VAL A 134 -14.69 -5.09 2.11
C VAL A 134 -13.71 -6.01 2.85
N GLU A 135 -13.43 -5.76 4.14
CA GLU A 135 -12.54 -6.65 4.90
C GLU A 135 -13.09 -8.07 5.08
N ARG A 136 -14.41 -8.26 4.97
CA ARG A 136 -15.10 -9.55 5.18
C ARG A 136 -15.02 -10.50 3.99
N VAL A 137 -14.65 -10.00 2.82
CA VAL A 137 -14.59 -10.81 1.59
C VAL A 137 -13.16 -11.17 1.24
N ASN A 138 -12.99 -12.29 0.52
CA ASN A 138 -11.71 -12.73 -0.01
C ASN A 138 -11.86 -13.07 -1.49
N ALA A 139 -11.34 -12.23 -2.39
CA ALA A 139 -11.44 -12.45 -3.83
C ALA A 139 -10.41 -13.44 -4.42
N GLY A 140 -9.95 -14.41 -3.62
CA GLY A 140 -9.05 -15.49 -4.07
C GLY A 140 -7.61 -15.44 -3.54
N ARG A 141 -7.34 -14.70 -2.46
CA ARG A 141 -6.05 -14.84 -1.74
C ARG A 141 -6.03 -16.15 -0.96
N SER A 142 -4.85 -16.72 -0.73
CA SER A 142 -4.70 -17.80 0.25
C SER A 142 -5.17 -17.36 1.63
N ALA A 143 -5.65 -18.31 2.44
CA ALA A 143 -6.22 -18.00 3.76
C ALA A 143 -5.21 -17.26 4.67
N THR A 144 -3.94 -17.66 4.64
CA THR A 144 -2.87 -16.99 5.39
C THR A 144 -2.66 -15.55 4.93
N ASN A 145 -2.59 -15.33 3.61
CA ASN A 145 -2.36 -13.99 3.05
C ASN A 145 -3.54 -13.06 3.31
N TRP A 146 -4.76 -13.61 3.27
CA TRP A 146 -5.96 -12.86 3.60
C TRP A 146 -5.98 -12.44 5.07
N ARG A 147 -5.73 -13.37 6.01
CA ARG A 147 -5.68 -13.05 7.45
C ARG A 147 -4.63 -11.99 7.76
N GLU A 148 -3.42 -12.13 7.23
CA GLU A 148 -2.34 -11.15 7.42
C GLU A 148 -2.76 -9.76 6.89
N ASN A 149 -3.34 -9.72 5.69
CA ASN A 149 -3.77 -8.48 5.07
C ASN A 149 -4.90 -7.77 5.82
N ARG A 150 -5.83 -8.52 6.43
CA ARG A 150 -6.92 -7.93 7.25
C ARG A 150 -6.45 -7.50 8.63
N ARG A 151 -5.48 -8.21 9.19
CA ARG A 151 -4.85 -7.85 10.47
C ARG A 151 -4.09 -6.53 10.36
N TYR A 152 -3.40 -6.29 9.25
CA TYR A 152 -2.47 -5.18 9.13
C TYR A 152 -3.10 -3.78 9.33
N PRO A 153 -4.20 -3.39 8.63
CA PRO A 153 -4.86 -2.11 8.90
C PRO A 153 -5.31 -1.94 10.35
N LYS A 154 -5.84 -3.00 10.97
CA LYS A 154 -6.30 -2.98 12.38
C LYS A 154 -5.15 -2.74 13.35
N MET A 155 -4.04 -3.45 13.16
CA MET A 155 -2.84 -3.27 13.98
C MET A 155 -2.33 -1.83 13.91
N ILE A 156 -2.19 -1.29 12.69
CA ILE A 156 -1.67 0.06 12.51
C ILE A 156 -2.62 1.12 13.08
N LEU A 157 -3.90 1.06 12.71
CA LEU A 157 -4.86 2.10 13.06
C LEU A 157 -5.24 2.07 14.54
N TYR A 158 -5.41 0.88 15.13
CA TYR A 158 -5.94 0.77 16.50
C TYR A 158 -4.85 0.64 17.56
N GLN A 159 -3.67 0.12 17.23
CA GLN A 159 -2.62 -0.12 18.23
C GLN A 159 -1.44 0.86 18.10
N HIS A 160 -1.17 1.36 16.90
CA HIS A 160 0.03 2.14 16.63
C HIS A 160 -0.24 3.62 16.35
N ALA A 161 -1.36 3.99 15.71
CA ALA A 161 -1.63 5.37 15.30
C ALA A 161 -1.58 6.36 16.47
N ALA A 162 -2.10 5.98 17.65
CA ALA A 162 -2.07 6.81 18.84
C ALA A 162 -0.65 7.25 19.25
N ARG A 163 0.37 6.42 19.00
CA ARG A 163 1.77 6.72 19.37
C ARG A 163 2.39 7.85 18.54
N TYR A 164 1.76 8.23 17.44
CA TYR A 164 2.32 9.22 16.50
C TYR A 164 1.43 10.45 16.35
N LEU A 165 0.49 10.69 17.28
CA LEU A 165 -0.41 11.85 17.26
C LEU A 165 0.33 13.20 17.30
N LEU A 166 1.54 13.25 17.87
CA LEU A 166 2.38 14.46 17.86
C LEU A 166 2.96 14.79 16.46
N TRP A 167 2.84 13.88 15.50
CA TRP A 167 3.46 13.95 14.18
C TRP A 167 2.42 14.15 13.08
N GLY A 168 1.13 14.14 13.44
CA GLY A 168 0.01 14.35 12.53
C GLY A 168 -1.30 13.86 13.13
N GLN A 169 -2.39 14.15 12.44
CA GLN A 169 -3.71 13.68 12.85
C GLN A 169 -3.89 12.20 12.53
N ALA A 170 -4.59 11.47 13.38
CA ALA A 170 -5.00 10.11 13.07
C ALA A 170 -6.10 10.10 11.99
N SER A 171 -6.01 9.19 11.02
CA SER A 171 -7.04 9.00 10.01
C SER A 171 -8.27 8.26 10.54
N CYS A 172 -8.09 7.47 11.60
CA CYS A 172 -9.12 6.80 12.38
C CYS A 172 -8.72 6.88 13.86
N LEU A 173 -9.63 7.29 14.72
CA LEU A 173 -9.58 6.99 16.15
C LEU A 173 -10.91 6.28 16.47
N HIS A 174 -10.82 5.12 17.09
CA HIS A 174 -11.96 4.37 17.62
C HIS A 174 -11.79 4.29 19.14
#